data_AF-A0A401HT34-F1
#
_entry.id   AF-A0A401HT34-F1
#
_cell.length_a   1.000
_cell.length_b   1.000
_cell.length_c   1.000
_cell.angle_alpha   90.00
_cell.angle_beta   90.00
_cell.angle_gamma   90.00
#
_symmetry.space_group_name_H-M   'P 1'
#
loop_
_entity.id
_entity.type
_entity.pdbx_description
1 polymer ?
#
loop_
_entity_poly.entity_id
_entity_poly.type
_entity_poly.pdbx_seq_one_letter_code
_entity_poly.pdbx_strand_id
1 'polypeptide(L)'
;MRRTGVQENSRWCSRVILLLVLVIFTAYPLSNMHASNTAESTEGGERLKKVLTECGPDTIQIVVKSISDRLFQPLFGIREADNTSIEAVCSMLKEIAEEGVVEPIPKGNIDTFFSGLDIITTSEYQLSLSFRDHKMLVSSEDGYLLMPSTGMFEKFKSLPFVESTLTLEAKNVQIGQTVRAVGVDVSFEEEEEIELLWSPEVESASSSDDLAFVVHRGKTQFGRFDLQFTMPAFGKKRDGSLQPIPPGKGTLFFVNLDAGGSGRELEVLPASTPLISINGLPASDPAMKALMIDGRVHVPIRAIAALTKQPVVWDAATKSVLIRTKPQAVEPRHADQVRLWIDGELAGAAYEPVLRDNVTYVPIRTLTAAFNLEVKWWPESRSVNIVIHGA
;
A
#
# COMPACT_ATOMS: atom_id res chain seq x y z
N MET A 1 -16.51 -9.62 -47.24
CA MET A 1 -16.03 -10.58 -46.22
C MET A 1 -16.34 -10.03 -44.84
N ARG A 2 -17.28 -10.66 -44.14
CA ARG A 2 -17.75 -10.26 -42.80
C ARG A 2 -16.65 -10.52 -41.77
N ARG A 3 -16.29 -9.50 -40.98
CA ARG A 3 -15.54 -9.67 -39.72
C ARG A 3 -16.52 -9.44 -38.58
N THR A 4 -16.90 -10.52 -37.93
CA THR A 4 -17.58 -10.53 -36.62
C THR A 4 -16.49 -10.52 -35.56
N GLY A 5 -16.27 -9.37 -34.92
CA GLY A 5 -15.45 -9.26 -33.71
C GLY A 5 -16.33 -9.58 -32.51
N VAL A 6 -16.05 -10.71 -31.88
CA VAL A 6 -16.65 -11.15 -30.61
C VAL A 6 -16.09 -10.26 -29.51
N GLN A 7 -16.97 -9.50 -28.86
CA GLN A 7 -16.68 -8.72 -27.67
C GLN A 7 -16.89 -9.66 -26.47
N GLU A 8 -15.80 -10.18 -25.92
CA GLU A 8 -15.80 -11.04 -24.73
C GLU A 8 -16.10 -10.20 -23.49
N ASN A 9 -17.34 -10.31 -23.02
CA ASN A 9 -17.78 -9.82 -21.71
C ASN A 9 -17.22 -10.72 -20.61
N SER A 10 -16.16 -10.30 -19.92
CA SER A 10 -15.77 -10.88 -18.63
C SER A 10 -16.65 -10.31 -17.52
N ARG A 11 -17.86 -10.86 -17.40
CA ARG A 11 -18.67 -10.76 -16.17
C ARG A 11 -18.14 -11.78 -15.16
N TRP A 12 -17.15 -11.37 -14.37
CA TRP A 12 -16.92 -11.99 -13.06
C TRP A 12 -17.94 -11.39 -12.08
N CYS A 13 -18.99 -12.16 -11.81
CA CYS A 13 -19.89 -11.94 -10.68
C CYS A 13 -19.13 -12.23 -9.38
N SER A 14 -18.34 -11.27 -8.89
CA SER A 14 -18.16 -11.15 -7.45
C SER A 14 -19.39 -10.43 -6.91
N ARG A 15 -20.23 -11.16 -6.20
CA ARG A 15 -21.16 -10.57 -5.22
C ARG A 15 -20.30 -9.99 -4.10
N VAL A 16 -19.66 -8.85 -4.36
CA VAL A 16 -19.22 -7.95 -3.30
C VAL A 16 -20.51 -7.36 -2.77
N ILE A 17 -20.93 -7.84 -1.61
CA ILE A 17 -21.81 -7.07 -0.75
C ILE A 17 -20.98 -5.81 -0.47
N LEU A 18 -21.23 -4.76 -1.26
CA LEU A 18 -20.81 -3.41 -0.96
C LEU A 18 -21.65 -3.02 0.25
N LEU A 19 -21.31 -3.56 1.41
CA LEU A 19 -21.82 -3.12 2.69
C LEU A 19 -21.29 -1.70 2.75
N LEU A 20 -22.20 -0.76 2.51
CA LEU A 20 -21.99 0.66 2.65
C LEU A 20 -21.80 0.93 4.15
N VAL A 21 -20.74 0.37 4.73
CA VAL A 21 -20.11 0.85 5.96
C VAL A 21 -19.30 2.07 5.54
N LEU A 22 -20.02 3.02 4.95
CA LEU A 22 -19.84 4.41 5.30
C LEU A 22 -20.18 4.43 6.80
N VAL A 23 -19.19 4.09 7.65
CA VAL A 23 -19.12 4.72 8.97
C VAL A 23 -18.95 6.18 8.62
N ILE A 24 -20.11 6.77 8.43
CA ILE A 24 -20.36 8.17 8.34
C ILE A 24 -19.79 8.72 9.65
N PHE A 25 -18.53 9.12 9.62
CA PHE A 25 -17.96 10.13 10.50
C PHE A 25 -18.49 11.53 10.14
N THR A 26 -19.45 11.66 9.21
CA THR A 26 -20.42 12.75 9.40
C THR A 26 -21.17 12.36 10.65
N ALA A 27 -21.20 13.18 11.68
CA ALA A 27 -22.14 12.96 12.77
C ALA A 27 -23.51 12.64 12.15
N TYR A 28 -23.95 11.38 12.14
CA TYR A 28 -25.38 11.10 11.95
C TYR A 28 -26.00 11.96 13.03
N PRO A 29 -26.82 12.96 12.68
CA PRO A 29 -27.44 13.76 13.70
C PRO A 29 -28.33 12.79 14.46
N LEU A 30 -27.89 12.35 15.65
CA LEU A 30 -28.71 11.64 16.64
C LEU A 30 -29.98 12.45 16.98
N SER A 31 -30.11 13.67 16.46
CA SER A 31 -31.29 14.53 16.52
C SER A 31 -32.55 13.99 15.86
N ASN A 32 -32.52 12.84 15.16
CA ASN A 32 -33.74 12.16 14.69
C ASN A 32 -34.15 10.91 15.49
N MET A 33 -33.49 10.58 16.60
CA MET A 33 -34.09 9.64 17.56
C MET A 33 -35.26 10.32 18.26
N HIS A 34 -36.47 10.16 17.70
CA HIS A 34 -37.70 10.56 18.36
C HIS A 34 -37.76 9.93 19.76
N ALA A 35 -38.11 10.74 20.77
CA ALA A 35 -38.26 10.28 22.14
C ALA A 35 -39.28 9.11 22.18
N SER A 36 -38.77 7.88 22.24
CA SER A 36 -39.55 6.66 22.34
C SER A 36 -40.30 6.62 23.67
N ASN A 37 -41.47 5.97 23.66
CA ASN A 37 -42.30 5.81 24.84
C ASN A 37 -41.60 4.87 25.86
N THR A 38 -41.71 5.16 27.16
CA THR A 38 -41.03 4.45 28.26
C THR A 38 -41.27 2.93 28.34
N ALA A 39 -42.33 2.42 27.72
CA ALA A 39 -42.59 0.97 27.66
C ALA A 39 -41.70 0.27 26.63
N GLU A 40 -41.49 0.90 25.48
CA GLU A 40 -40.66 0.40 24.37
C GLU A 40 -39.17 0.37 24.78
N SER A 41 -38.74 1.32 25.62
CA SER A 41 -37.38 1.33 26.17
C SER A 41 -37.07 0.16 27.12
N THR A 42 -38.10 -0.41 27.79
CA THR A 42 -37.87 -1.52 28.75
C THR A 42 -37.65 -2.84 28.01
N GLU A 43 -38.47 -3.13 27.00
CA GLU A 43 -38.33 -4.34 26.18
C GLU A 43 -37.02 -4.34 25.39
N GLY A 44 -36.65 -3.20 24.80
CA GLY A 44 -35.37 -3.05 24.12
C GLY A 44 -34.16 -3.20 25.04
N GLY A 45 -34.25 -2.70 26.28
CA GLY A 45 -33.22 -2.90 27.30
C GLY A 45 -33.01 -4.38 27.67
N GLU A 46 -34.09 -5.16 27.83
CA GLU A 46 -34.00 -6.60 28.10
C GLU A 46 -33.45 -7.38 26.90
N ARG A 47 -33.85 -7.01 25.68
CA ARG A 47 -33.28 -7.58 24.45
C ARG A 47 -31.78 -7.30 24.36
N LEU A 48 -31.35 -6.07 24.66
CA LEU A 48 -29.96 -5.67 24.70
C LEU A 48 -29.16 -6.51 25.72
N LYS A 49 -29.66 -6.66 26.96
CA LYS A 49 -29.02 -7.52 27.97
C LYS A 49 -28.82 -8.95 27.48
N LYS A 50 -29.83 -9.52 26.81
CA LYS A 50 -29.72 -10.86 26.23
C LYS A 50 -28.58 -10.94 25.20
N VAL A 51 -28.52 -10.00 24.26
CA VAL A 51 -27.44 -9.95 23.25
C VAL A 51 -26.06 -9.86 23.91
N LEU A 52 -25.89 -8.99 24.91
CA LEU A 52 -24.63 -8.85 25.62
C LEU A 52 -24.22 -10.13 26.38
N THR A 53 -25.19 -10.85 26.94
CA THR A 53 -24.96 -12.12 27.67
C THR A 53 -24.53 -13.25 26.73
N GLU A 54 -25.03 -13.23 25.49
CA GLU A 54 -24.73 -14.21 24.43
C GLU A 54 -23.45 -13.87 23.64
N CYS A 55 -22.72 -12.82 24.03
CA CYS A 55 -21.49 -12.41 23.34
C CYS A 55 -20.40 -13.51 23.40
N GLY A 56 -19.86 -13.85 22.24
CA GLY A 56 -18.74 -14.76 22.02
C GLY A 56 -18.12 -14.58 20.64
N PRO A 57 -16.94 -15.18 20.36
CA PRO A 57 -16.28 -15.06 19.06
C PRO A 57 -17.16 -15.46 17.86
N ASP A 58 -18.05 -16.44 18.03
CA ASP A 58 -18.98 -16.94 17.00
C ASP A 58 -20.23 -16.08 16.83
N THR A 59 -20.52 -15.17 17.78
CA THR A 59 -21.66 -14.25 17.72
C THR A 59 -21.25 -12.83 17.29
N ILE A 60 -19.95 -12.53 17.23
CA ILE A 60 -19.41 -11.25 16.77
C ILE A 60 -19.01 -11.34 15.30
N GLN A 61 -19.40 -10.33 14.50
CA GLN A 61 -18.88 -10.14 13.15
C GLN A 61 -17.62 -9.28 13.19
N ILE A 62 -17.73 -8.07 13.76
CA ILE A 62 -16.62 -7.11 13.85
C ILE A 62 -16.70 -6.28 15.14
N VAL A 63 -15.54 -5.92 15.70
CA VAL A 63 -15.41 -4.93 16.77
C VAL A 63 -14.41 -3.85 16.35
N VAL A 64 -14.84 -2.61 16.41
CA VAL A 64 -14.04 -1.43 16.12
C VAL A 64 -13.83 -0.66 17.42
N LYS A 65 -12.58 -0.29 17.72
CA LYS A 65 -12.24 0.55 18.87
C LYS A 65 -11.74 1.89 18.39
N SER A 66 -12.20 2.95 19.06
CA SER A 66 -11.71 4.31 18.87
C SER A 66 -11.33 4.91 20.22
N ILE A 67 -10.25 5.70 20.26
CA ILE A 67 -9.89 6.54 21.41
C ILE A 67 -9.38 7.88 20.89
N SER A 68 -10.22 8.90 20.96
CA SER A 68 -9.92 10.23 20.42
C SER A 68 -9.77 10.15 18.89
N ASP A 69 -8.70 10.69 18.34
CA ASP A 69 -8.29 10.61 16.94
C ASP A 69 -7.57 9.31 16.58
N ARG A 70 -7.33 8.43 17.57
CA ARG A 70 -6.65 7.16 17.35
C ARG A 70 -7.62 6.08 16.95
N LEU A 71 -7.27 5.41 15.86
CA LEU A 71 -7.97 4.27 15.34
C LEU A 71 -7.15 3.00 15.59
N PHE A 72 -7.88 1.92 15.86
CA PHE A 72 -7.31 0.64 16.20
C PHE A 72 -7.73 -0.40 15.18
N GLN A 73 -6.93 -1.46 15.08
CA GLN A 73 -7.23 -2.65 14.32
C GLN A 73 -8.64 -3.18 14.62
N PRO A 74 -9.51 -3.34 13.62
CA PRO A 74 -10.76 -4.04 13.83
C PRO A 74 -10.48 -5.53 14.14
N LEU A 75 -11.26 -6.06 15.08
CA LEU A 75 -11.29 -7.48 15.39
C LEU A 75 -12.40 -8.13 14.59
N PHE A 76 -12.15 -9.28 13.98
CA PHE A 76 -13.14 -9.99 13.16
C PHE A 76 -13.44 -11.35 13.78
N GLY A 77 -14.71 -11.67 14.04
CA GLY A 77 -15.09 -12.97 14.65
C GLY A 77 -14.79 -14.17 13.75
N ILE A 78 -14.65 -13.94 12.44
CA ILE A 78 -14.20 -14.97 11.49
C ILE A 78 -12.70 -15.26 11.57
N ARG A 79 -11.89 -14.44 12.27
CA ARG A 79 -10.46 -14.65 12.48
C ARG A 79 -10.21 -15.29 13.83
N GLU A 80 -9.79 -16.56 13.84
CA GLU A 80 -9.40 -17.26 15.07
C GLU A 80 -8.33 -16.52 15.88
N ALA A 81 -7.39 -15.83 15.21
CA ALA A 81 -6.35 -15.02 15.85
C ALA A 81 -6.90 -13.84 16.69
N ASP A 82 -8.14 -13.42 16.45
CA ASP A 82 -8.78 -12.31 17.14
C ASP A 82 -9.67 -12.79 18.31
N ASN A 83 -9.89 -14.11 18.46
CA ASN A 83 -10.82 -14.69 19.43
C ASN A 83 -10.51 -14.27 20.87
N THR A 84 -9.24 -14.31 21.30
CA THR A 84 -8.85 -13.90 22.66
C THR A 84 -9.18 -12.43 22.93
N SER A 85 -9.02 -11.56 21.93
CA SER A 85 -9.36 -10.14 22.05
C SER A 85 -10.88 -9.94 22.09
N ILE A 86 -11.63 -10.70 21.28
CA ILE A 86 -13.10 -10.68 21.28
C ILE A 86 -13.66 -11.22 22.60
N GLU A 87 -13.08 -12.28 23.16
CA GLU A 87 -13.46 -12.79 24.49
C GLU A 87 -13.28 -11.74 25.58
N ALA A 88 -12.21 -10.95 25.54
CA ALA A 88 -12.01 -9.84 26.47
C ALA A 88 -13.10 -8.75 26.32
N VAL A 89 -13.47 -8.41 25.08
CA VAL A 89 -14.60 -7.51 24.79
C VAL A 89 -15.91 -8.11 25.34
N CYS A 90 -16.20 -9.37 25.04
CA CYS A 90 -17.42 -10.03 25.49
C CYS A 90 -17.51 -10.19 27.01
N SER A 91 -16.39 -10.44 27.69
CA SER A 91 -16.35 -10.46 29.16
C SER A 91 -16.77 -9.10 29.73
N MET A 92 -16.30 -8.02 29.13
CA MET A 92 -16.68 -6.65 29.49
C MET A 92 -18.18 -6.40 29.23
N LEU A 93 -18.70 -6.86 28.09
CA LEU A 93 -20.13 -6.71 27.76
C LEU A 93 -21.04 -7.50 28.70
N LYS A 94 -20.65 -8.71 29.13
CA LYS A 94 -21.40 -9.53 30.09
C LYS A 94 -21.52 -8.86 31.45
N GLU A 95 -20.45 -8.26 31.93
CA GLU A 95 -20.46 -7.44 33.16
C GLU A 95 -21.43 -6.25 33.03
N ILE A 96 -21.46 -5.60 31.88
CA ILE A 96 -22.44 -4.54 31.60
C ILE A 96 -23.88 -5.08 31.58
N ALA A 97 -24.11 -6.28 31.05
CA ALA A 97 -25.43 -6.89 31.03
C ALA A 97 -25.95 -7.18 32.44
N GLU A 98 -25.04 -7.64 33.32
CA GLU A 98 -25.31 -8.00 34.72
C GLU A 98 -25.55 -6.76 35.60
N GLU A 99 -24.69 -5.74 35.50
CA GLU A 99 -24.71 -4.57 36.38
C GLU A 99 -25.45 -3.36 35.78
N GLY A 100 -25.70 -3.36 34.47
CA GLY A 100 -26.31 -2.27 33.74
C GLY A 100 -27.79 -2.08 34.08
N VAL A 101 -28.18 -0.81 34.20
CA VAL A 101 -29.55 -0.38 34.45
C VAL A 101 -30.14 0.23 33.18
N VAL A 102 -31.37 -0.16 32.86
CA VAL A 102 -32.17 0.48 31.80
C VAL A 102 -32.69 1.80 32.38
N GLU A 103 -32.13 2.92 31.95
CA GLU A 103 -32.63 4.27 32.29
C GLU A 103 -33.30 4.91 31.06
N PRO A 104 -33.95 6.09 31.12
CA PRO A 104 -34.36 6.93 29.98
C PRO A 104 -33.16 7.67 29.32
N ILE A 105 -33.13 7.90 27.98
CA ILE A 105 -32.06 8.69 27.32
C ILE A 105 -32.14 10.09 27.92
N PRO A 106 -31.04 10.62 28.48
CA PRO A 106 -31.02 12.01 28.91
C PRO A 106 -31.28 12.91 27.72
N LYS A 107 -32.33 13.74 27.79
CA LYS A 107 -32.62 14.74 26.74
C LYS A 107 -31.44 15.71 26.64
N GLY A 108 -30.75 15.74 25.49
CA GLY A 108 -29.64 16.64 25.21
C GLY A 108 -28.70 16.09 24.15
N ASN A 109 -27.82 16.93 23.61
CA ASN A 109 -26.72 16.45 22.76
C ASN A 109 -25.88 15.46 23.56
N ILE A 110 -25.76 14.25 23.04
CA ILE A 110 -24.80 13.28 23.55
C ILE A 110 -23.48 13.73 22.92
N ASP A 111 -22.65 14.44 23.69
CA ASP A 111 -21.26 14.68 23.29
C ASP A 111 -20.56 13.33 23.31
N THR A 112 -20.61 12.62 22.18
CA THR A 112 -19.85 11.41 21.95
C THR A 112 -18.40 11.81 21.71
N PHE A 113 -17.67 12.05 22.80
CA PHE A 113 -16.22 12.12 22.71
C PHE A 113 -15.72 10.75 22.20
N PHE A 114 -14.80 10.74 21.23
CA PHE A 114 -14.45 9.61 20.34
C PHE A 114 -13.78 8.38 21.03
N SER A 115 -14.22 8.00 22.22
CA SER A 115 -13.77 6.80 22.93
C SER A 115 -14.93 5.82 23.01
N GLY A 116 -14.84 4.73 22.26
CA GLY A 116 -15.92 3.77 22.19
C GLY A 116 -15.55 2.44 21.55
N LEU A 117 -16.54 1.54 21.56
CA LEU A 117 -16.56 0.35 20.72
C LEU A 117 -17.78 0.38 19.83
N ASP A 118 -17.60 0.11 18.54
CA ASP A 118 -18.71 -0.23 17.65
C ASP A 118 -18.61 -1.73 17.36
N ILE A 119 -19.71 -2.44 17.62
CA ILE A 119 -19.76 -3.90 17.54
C ILE A 119 -20.91 -4.28 16.63
N ILE A 120 -20.63 -5.12 15.65
CA ILE A 120 -21.65 -5.74 14.80
C ILE A 120 -21.64 -7.24 15.08
N THR A 121 -22.81 -7.80 15.40
CA THR A 121 -22.98 -9.23 15.62
C THR A 121 -23.22 -9.98 14.31
N THR A 122 -23.14 -11.31 14.34
CA THR A 122 -23.50 -12.16 13.18
C THR A 122 -25.00 -12.11 12.84
N SER A 123 -25.82 -11.61 13.74
CA SER A 123 -27.24 -11.29 13.52
C SER A 123 -27.48 -9.87 12.99
N GLU A 124 -26.42 -9.16 12.57
CA GLU A 124 -26.42 -7.76 12.12
C GLU A 124 -26.89 -6.77 13.21
N TYR A 125 -26.88 -7.19 14.48
CA TYR A 125 -27.21 -6.33 15.61
C TYR A 125 -26.04 -5.38 15.88
N GLN A 126 -26.32 -4.08 15.90
CA GLN A 126 -25.33 -3.04 16.13
C GLN A 126 -25.36 -2.58 17.58
N LEU A 127 -24.18 -2.56 18.21
CA LEU A 127 -23.97 -2.02 19.54
C LEU A 127 -22.93 -0.92 19.45
N SER A 128 -23.16 0.18 20.17
CA SER A 128 -22.16 1.23 20.37
C SER A 128 -21.95 1.44 21.86
N LEU A 129 -20.68 1.43 22.27
CA LEU A 129 -20.22 1.78 23.61
C LEU A 129 -19.67 3.20 23.59
N SER A 130 -20.12 4.04 24.51
CA SER A 130 -19.57 5.37 24.73
C SER A 130 -19.42 5.71 26.21
N PHE A 131 -18.57 6.68 26.52
CA PHE A 131 -18.36 7.16 27.89
C PHE A 131 -18.93 8.56 28.07
N ARG A 132 -19.70 8.77 29.14
CA ARG A 132 -20.33 10.05 29.47
C ARG A 132 -20.41 10.25 30.98
N ASP A 133 -20.01 11.41 31.50
CA ASP A 133 -20.23 11.80 32.90
C ASP A 133 -19.80 10.71 33.92
N HIS A 134 -18.68 10.01 33.66
CA HIS A 134 -18.21 8.86 34.45
C HIS A 134 -19.20 7.67 34.50
N LYS A 135 -19.98 7.51 33.43
CA LYS A 135 -20.82 6.36 33.13
C LYS A 135 -20.43 5.79 31.77
N MET A 136 -20.63 4.49 31.62
CA MET A 136 -20.56 3.81 30.34
C MET A 136 -21.99 3.65 29.82
N LEU A 137 -22.20 4.05 28.58
CA LEU A 137 -23.45 3.90 27.86
C LEU A 137 -23.24 2.82 26.79
N VAL A 138 -24.11 1.81 26.79
CA VAL A 138 -24.21 0.85 25.69
C VAL A 138 -25.53 1.11 25.01
N SER A 139 -25.51 1.41 23.72
CA SER A 139 -26.72 1.67 22.93
C SER A 139 -26.82 0.72 21.76
N SER A 140 -28.05 0.39 21.40
CA SER A 140 -28.44 -0.27 20.16
C SER A 140 -29.65 0.46 19.56
N GLU A 141 -30.18 -0.05 18.44
CA GLU A 141 -31.42 0.47 17.85
C GLU A 141 -32.64 0.30 18.77
N ASP A 142 -32.63 -0.71 19.65
CA ASP A 142 -33.79 -1.02 20.51
C ASP A 142 -33.75 -0.30 21.87
N GLY A 143 -32.59 0.14 22.33
CA GLY A 143 -32.46 0.71 23.68
C GLY A 143 -31.03 0.93 24.12
N TYR A 144 -30.84 1.17 25.42
CA TYR A 144 -29.52 1.40 26.00
C TYR A 144 -29.47 0.99 27.47
N LEU A 145 -28.25 0.71 27.91
CA LEU A 145 -27.90 0.40 29.30
C LEU A 145 -26.91 1.46 29.78
N LEU A 146 -27.18 1.99 30.98
CA LEU A 146 -26.21 2.81 31.71
C LEU A 146 -25.60 1.99 32.82
N MET A 147 -24.28 2.12 32.95
CA MET A 147 -23.52 1.50 34.02
C MET A 147 -22.55 2.52 34.63
N PRO A 148 -22.38 2.54 35.96
CA PRO A 148 -21.32 3.32 36.60
C PRO A 148 -19.95 2.96 36.00
N SER A 149 -19.12 3.95 35.63
CA SER A 149 -17.86 3.65 34.92
C SER A 149 -16.70 3.26 35.84
N THR A 150 -16.92 3.05 37.13
CA THR A 150 -15.85 2.81 38.12
C THR A 150 -15.03 1.57 37.72
N GLY A 151 -13.81 1.77 37.21
CA GLY A 151 -12.92 0.70 36.72
C GLY A 151 -13.16 0.25 35.27
N MET A 152 -14.34 0.50 34.70
CA MET A 152 -14.69 0.04 33.35
C MET A 152 -13.98 0.78 32.24
N PHE A 153 -13.67 2.06 32.45
CA PHE A 153 -12.81 2.79 31.52
C PHE A 153 -11.38 2.23 31.48
N GLU A 154 -10.85 1.76 32.61
CA GLU A 154 -9.54 1.09 32.64
C GLU A 154 -9.58 -0.25 31.91
N LYS A 155 -10.64 -1.05 32.11
CA LYS A 155 -10.87 -2.29 31.37
C LYS A 155 -10.93 -2.03 29.86
N PHE A 156 -11.72 -1.06 29.42
CA PHE A 156 -11.81 -0.64 28.01
C PHE A 156 -10.45 -0.22 27.43
N LYS A 157 -9.69 0.61 28.16
CA LYS A 157 -8.34 1.01 27.71
C LYS A 157 -7.41 -0.19 27.58
N SER A 158 -7.49 -1.14 28.51
CA SER A 158 -6.67 -2.37 28.53
C SER A 158 -7.06 -3.42 27.49
N LEU A 159 -8.17 -3.24 26.76
CA LEU A 159 -8.57 -4.18 25.72
C LEU A 159 -7.45 -4.35 24.67
N PRO A 160 -7.15 -5.59 24.27
CA PRO A 160 -5.99 -5.95 23.42
C PRO A 160 -6.22 -5.62 21.94
N PHE A 161 -6.29 -4.32 21.64
CA PHE A 161 -6.35 -3.78 20.29
C PHE A 161 -4.98 -3.26 19.89
N VAL A 162 -4.59 -3.53 18.64
CA VAL A 162 -3.35 -3.00 18.05
C VAL A 162 -3.65 -1.65 17.43
N GLU A 163 -2.91 -0.61 17.78
CA GLU A 163 -3.00 0.69 17.09
C GLU A 163 -2.54 0.53 15.63
N SER A 164 -3.08 1.37 14.74
CA SER A 164 -2.57 1.40 13.36
C SER A 164 -1.06 1.66 13.37
N THR A 165 -0.31 0.79 12.69
CA THR A 165 1.15 0.85 12.67
C THR A 165 1.70 0.43 11.32
N LEU A 166 2.82 1.05 10.94
CA LEU A 166 3.68 0.61 9.87
C LEU A 166 5.08 0.33 10.44
N THR A 167 5.53 -0.90 10.30
CA THR A 167 6.87 -1.34 10.69
C THR A 167 7.67 -1.76 9.47
N LEU A 168 8.96 -1.42 9.51
CA LEU A 168 9.93 -1.79 8.49
C LEU A 168 11.10 -2.49 9.17
N GLU A 169 11.61 -3.54 8.54
CA GLU A 169 12.79 -4.26 9.04
C GLU A 169 14.06 -3.39 9.01
N ALA A 170 14.10 -2.36 8.15
CA ALA A 170 15.24 -1.49 7.95
C ALA A 170 14.92 -0.02 8.29
N LYS A 171 15.86 0.66 8.97
CA LYS A 171 15.81 2.12 9.21
C LYS A 171 16.26 2.94 8.01
N ASN A 172 17.14 2.36 7.19
CA ASN A 172 17.64 2.96 5.95
C ASN A 172 17.36 1.98 4.83
N VAL A 173 16.87 2.49 3.70
CA VAL A 173 16.49 1.68 2.54
C VAL A 173 17.25 2.16 1.33
N GLN A 174 17.99 1.28 0.69
CA GLN A 174 18.66 1.61 -0.57
C GLN A 174 17.72 1.41 -1.76
N ILE A 175 17.75 2.31 -2.74
CA ILE A 175 17.04 2.10 -4.01
C ILE A 175 17.52 0.79 -4.66
N GLY A 176 16.58 -0.08 -5.03
CA GLY A 176 16.85 -1.43 -5.52
C GLY A 176 16.96 -2.51 -4.42
N GLN A 177 16.90 -2.14 -3.14
CA GLN A 177 16.84 -3.09 -2.02
C GLN A 177 15.42 -3.61 -1.82
N THR A 178 15.27 -4.91 -1.57
CA THR A 178 14.01 -5.50 -1.11
C THR A 178 13.78 -5.18 0.36
N VAL A 179 12.58 -4.69 0.66
CA VAL A 179 12.13 -4.28 1.98
C VAL A 179 10.87 -5.06 2.32
N ARG A 180 10.76 -5.50 3.57
CA ARG A 180 9.52 -6.01 4.14
C ARG A 180 8.85 -4.93 4.98
N ALA A 181 7.57 -4.70 4.70
CA ALA A 181 6.70 -3.79 5.42
C ALA A 181 5.57 -4.60 6.05
N VAL A 182 5.47 -4.53 7.37
CA VAL A 182 4.41 -5.20 8.14
C VAL A 182 3.64 -4.15 8.88
N GLY A 183 2.33 -4.23 8.86
CA GLY A 183 1.52 -3.23 9.52
C GLY A 183 0.05 -3.57 9.62
N VAL A 184 -0.64 -2.61 10.21
CA VAL A 184 -2.05 -2.66 10.51
C VAL A 184 -2.71 -1.36 10.11
N ASP A 185 -3.75 -1.49 9.32
CA ASP A 185 -4.65 -0.47 8.83
C ASP A 185 -6.05 -0.69 9.42
N VAL A 186 -6.89 0.34 9.34
CA VAL A 186 -8.25 0.41 9.89
C VAL A 186 -9.30 -0.02 8.87
N SER A 187 -8.92 -0.94 7.98
CA SER A 187 -9.80 -1.49 6.96
C SER A 187 -10.85 -2.43 7.55
N PHE A 188 -12.09 -2.28 7.09
CA PHE A 188 -13.23 -3.14 7.45
C PHE A 188 -13.43 -4.30 6.46
N GLU A 189 -12.69 -4.29 5.35
CA GLU A 189 -12.83 -5.28 4.29
C GLU A 189 -11.97 -6.52 4.58
N GLU A 190 -12.43 -7.67 4.11
CA GLU A 190 -11.65 -8.90 4.18
C GLU A 190 -10.36 -8.78 3.36
N GLU A 191 -10.43 -8.14 2.20
CA GLU A 191 -9.30 -7.85 1.33
C GLU A 191 -9.47 -6.46 0.71
N GLU A 192 -8.45 -5.62 0.84
CA GLU A 192 -8.46 -4.26 0.28
C GLU A 192 -7.12 -3.91 -0.35
N GLU A 193 -7.12 -3.17 -1.45
CA GLU A 193 -5.89 -2.65 -2.05
C GLU A 193 -5.33 -1.50 -1.22
N ILE A 194 -4.01 -1.49 -0.99
CA ILE A 194 -3.33 -0.39 -0.33
C ILE A 194 -2.16 0.12 -1.16
N GLU A 195 -1.87 1.41 -1.00
CA GLU A 195 -0.69 2.05 -1.58
C GLU A 195 0.31 2.39 -0.47
N LEU A 196 1.59 2.08 -0.69
CA LEU A 196 2.69 2.60 0.10
C LEU A 196 3.22 3.87 -0.59
N LEU A 197 3.25 4.96 0.16
CA LEU A 197 3.69 6.27 -0.28
C LEU A 197 4.97 6.68 0.45
N TRP A 198 5.93 7.17 -0.32
CA TRP A 198 7.12 7.85 0.18
C TRP A 198 6.94 9.35 0.05
N SER A 199 7.04 10.09 1.15
CA SER A 199 7.10 11.56 1.13
C SER A 199 8.48 12.02 1.63
N PRO A 200 9.31 12.62 0.76
CA PRO A 200 10.61 13.13 1.18
C PRO A 200 10.45 14.32 2.13
N GLU A 201 11.35 14.41 3.10
CA GLU A 201 11.43 15.57 3.99
C GLU A 201 11.85 16.78 3.16
N VAL A 202 11.07 17.86 3.23
CA VAL A 202 11.36 19.12 2.55
C VAL A 202 11.27 20.27 3.55
N GLU A 203 12.21 21.20 3.45
CA GLU A 203 12.35 22.29 4.43
C GLU A 203 11.19 23.30 4.41
N SER A 204 10.27 23.26 3.43
CA SER A 204 9.31 24.36 3.22
C SER A 204 8.01 24.04 2.46
N ALA A 205 7.53 22.79 2.38
CA ALA A 205 6.28 22.52 1.66
C ALA A 205 5.03 22.93 2.46
N SER A 206 4.13 23.66 1.81
CA SER A 206 2.83 24.06 2.34
C SER A 206 1.81 22.92 2.41
N SER A 207 2.10 21.77 1.79
CA SER A 207 1.33 20.52 1.88
C SER A 207 2.25 19.34 1.51
N SER A 208 2.30 18.31 2.37
CA SER A 208 3.13 17.10 2.17
C SER A 208 2.69 16.23 1.00
N ASP A 209 1.44 16.40 0.55
CA ASP A 209 0.77 15.46 -0.36
C ASP A 209 1.24 15.57 -1.81
N ASP A 210 1.67 16.76 -2.25
CA ASP A 210 2.12 16.99 -3.64
C ASP A 210 3.51 16.36 -3.93
N LEU A 211 4.20 15.95 -2.86
CA LEU A 211 5.53 15.37 -2.93
C LEU A 211 5.53 13.87 -2.64
N ALA A 212 4.38 13.28 -2.32
CA ALA A 212 4.29 11.86 -2.07
C ALA A 212 4.37 11.05 -3.38
N PHE A 213 5.10 9.95 -3.33
CA PHE A 213 5.29 9.01 -4.42
C PHE A 213 4.73 7.64 -4.04
N VAL A 214 3.83 7.08 -4.84
CA VAL A 214 3.45 5.67 -4.71
C VAL A 214 4.66 4.81 -5.08
N VAL A 215 5.20 4.10 -4.10
CA VAL A 215 6.38 3.22 -4.25
C VAL A 215 5.99 1.75 -4.39
N HIS A 216 4.82 1.37 -3.90
CA HIS A 216 4.32 0.01 -4.01
C HIS A 216 2.79 -0.04 -3.84
N ARG A 217 2.17 -1.10 -4.38
CA ARG A 217 0.77 -1.43 -4.16
C ARG A 217 0.68 -2.86 -3.65
N GLY A 218 -0.08 -3.05 -2.60
CA GLY A 218 -0.29 -4.35 -1.99
C GLY A 218 -1.77 -4.57 -1.70
N LYS A 219 -2.03 -5.60 -0.90
CA LYS A 219 -3.35 -5.86 -0.35
C LYS A 219 -3.25 -6.03 1.16
N THR A 220 -4.24 -5.57 1.87
CA THR A 220 -4.47 -5.96 3.26
C THR A 220 -5.38 -7.17 3.29
N GLN A 221 -5.32 -7.92 4.39
CA GLN A 221 -6.31 -8.91 4.74
C GLN A 221 -6.83 -8.59 6.14
N PHE A 222 -8.10 -8.17 6.25
CA PHE A 222 -8.68 -7.69 7.51
C PHE A 222 -7.85 -6.55 8.13
N GLY A 223 -7.47 -5.55 7.32
CA GLY A 223 -6.62 -4.45 7.75
C GLY A 223 -5.20 -4.85 8.18
N ARG A 224 -4.70 -6.05 7.85
CA ARG A 224 -3.32 -6.49 8.14
C ARG A 224 -2.56 -6.65 6.85
N PHE A 225 -1.28 -6.28 6.83
CA PHE A 225 -0.44 -6.51 5.67
C PHE A 225 0.97 -6.95 6.05
N ASP A 226 1.54 -7.78 5.18
CA ASP A 226 2.94 -8.22 5.19
C ASP A 226 3.43 -8.20 3.74
N LEU A 227 4.00 -7.07 3.34
CA LEU A 227 4.37 -6.78 1.96
C LEU A 227 5.88 -6.86 1.80
N GLN A 228 6.33 -7.48 0.71
CA GLN A 228 7.72 -7.41 0.27
C GLN A 228 7.77 -6.67 -1.06
N PHE A 229 8.60 -5.62 -1.12
CA PHE A 229 8.77 -4.84 -2.33
C PHE A 229 10.21 -4.37 -2.49
N THR A 230 10.64 -4.15 -3.73
CA THR A 230 11.93 -3.52 -4.02
C THR A 230 11.73 -2.02 -4.09
N MET A 231 12.46 -1.25 -3.27
CA MET A 231 12.38 0.20 -3.27
C MET A 231 12.70 0.73 -4.68
N PRO A 232 11.74 1.32 -5.40
CA PRO A 232 11.95 1.71 -6.78
C PRO A 232 12.79 2.98 -6.86
N ALA A 233 13.37 3.24 -8.02
CA ALA A 233 14.03 4.51 -8.28
C ALA A 233 13.06 5.61 -8.74
N PHE A 234 11.83 5.22 -9.09
CA PHE A 234 10.76 6.10 -9.56
C PHE A 234 9.48 5.73 -8.85
N GLY A 235 8.65 6.74 -8.57
CA GLY A 235 7.31 6.53 -8.05
C GLY A 235 6.31 7.37 -8.81
N LYS A 236 5.03 7.00 -8.69
CA LYS A 236 3.94 7.76 -9.30
C LYS A 236 3.47 8.82 -8.31
N LYS A 237 3.36 10.06 -8.77
CA LYS A 237 2.64 11.12 -8.04
C LYS A 237 1.14 10.91 -8.12
N ARG A 238 0.39 11.68 -7.33
CA ARG A 238 -1.08 11.67 -7.31
C ARG A 238 -1.71 12.04 -8.66
N ASP A 239 -1.03 12.88 -9.44
CA ASP A 239 -1.42 13.21 -10.83
C ASP A 239 -1.14 12.07 -11.84
N GLY A 240 -0.60 10.94 -11.37
CA GLY A 240 -0.20 9.79 -12.18
C GLY A 240 1.15 9.95 -12.86
N SER A 241 1.80 11.11 -12.77
CA SER A 241 3.11 11.34 -13.36
C SER A 241 4.18 10.51 -12.66
N LEU A 242 5.03 9.89 -13.44
CA LEU A 242 6.15 9.10 -12.94
C LEU A 242 7.37 10.01 -12.78
N GLN A 243 7.92 10.06 -11.57
CA GLN A 243 9.05 10.92 -11.23
C GLN A 243 10.11 10.14 -10.45
N PRO A 244 11.40 10.53 -10.56
CA PRO A 244 12.45 9.89 -9.78
C PRO A 244 12.21 10.14 -8.29
N ILE A 245 12.49 9.14 -7.48
CA ILE A 245 12.46 9.26 -6.03
C ILE A 245 13.79 9.88 -5.59
N PRO A 246 13.78 11.08 -4.97
CA PRO A 246 14.98 11.67 -4.43
C PRO A 246 15.45 10.85 -3.21
N PRO A 247 16.73 10.46 -3.13
CA PRO A 247 17.31 9.96 -1.89
C PRO A 247 17.32 11.03 -0.81
N GLY A 248 17.27 10.61 0.45
CA GLY A 248 17.24 11.48 1.61
C GLY A 248 16.30 10.97 2.69
N LYS A 249 16.09 11.80 3.71
CA LYS A 249 15.12 11.53 4.78
C LYS A 249 13.70 11.78 4.31
N GLY A 250 12.76 11.16 5.00
CA GLY A 250 11.34 11.30 4.73
C GLY A 250 10.53 10.25 5.48
N THR A 251 9.26 10.16 5.11
CA THR A 251 8.29 9.29 5.76
C THR A 251 7.69 8.35 4.73
N LEU A 252 7.73 7.05 5.04
CA LEU A 252 6.93 6.05 4.34
C LEU A 252 5.63 5.86 5.12
N PHE A 253 4.49 5.94 4.46
CA PHE A 253 3.18 5.67 5.06
C PHE A 253 2.35 4.88 4.06
N PHE A 254 1.33 4.18 4.54
CA PHE A 254 0.29 3.69 3.66
C PHE A 254 -0.86 4.68 3.65
N VAL A 255 -1.54 4.78 2.52
CA VAL A 255 -2.82 5.49 2.46
C VAL A 255 -3.89 4.45 2.22
N ASN A 256 -4.82 4.40 3.17
CA ASN A 256 -6.18 4.03 2.92
C ASN A 256 -7.02 5.29 3.16
N LEU A 257 -7.95 5.58 2.27
CA LEU A 257 -8.59 6.89 2.18
C LEU A 257 -9.27 7.23 3.53
N ASP A 258 -9.10 8.47 3.99
CA ASP A 258 -9.86 9.15 5.06
C ASP A 258 -9.33 9.15 6.51
N ALA A 259 -8.40 8.29 6.90
CA ALA A 259 -7.88 8.26 8.27
C ALA A 259 -6.35 8.38 8.29
N GLY A 260 -5.82 9.53 8.73
CA GLY A 260 -4.38 9.84 8.76
C GLY A 260 -3.50 8.63 9.08
N GLY A 261 -2.75 8.16 8.08
CA GLY A 261 -2.00 6.93 8.17
C GLY A 261 -0.82 7.03 9.14
N SER A 262 -0.44 5.90 9.75
CA SER A 262 0.79 5.82 10.53
C SER A 262 2.00 5.84 9.59
N GLY A 263 2.81 6.89 9.73
CA GLY A 263 4.06 7.05 8.99
C GLY A 263 5.25 6.48 9.72
N ARG A 264 6.24 6.03 8.95
CA ARG A 264 7.56 5.61 9.43
C ARG A 264 8.64 6.47 8.81
N GLU A 265 9.34 7.22 9.65
CA GLU A 265 10.55 7.93 9.25
C GLU A 265 11.65 6.94 8.86
N LEU A 266 12.31 7.20 7.73
CA LEU A 266 13.47 6.46 7.25
C LEU A 266 14.33 7.31 6.31
N GLU A 267 15.53 6.82 6.01
CA GLU A 267 16.41 7.42 4.99
C GLU A 267 16.48 6.53 3.75
N VAL A 268 16.12 7.09 2.59
CA VAL A 268 16.29 6.44 1.29
C VAL A 268 17.68 6.76 0.76
N LEU A 269 18.50 5.73 0.54
CA LEU A 269 19.84 5.85 0.01
C LEU A 269 19.87 5.63 -1.51
N PRO A 270 20.78 6.31 -2.25
CA PRO A 270 21.01 6.02 -3.67
C PRO A 270 21.32 4.54 -3.90
N ALA A 271 21.01 4.02 -5.08
CA ALA A 271 21.32 2.63 -5.44
C ALA A 271 22.84 2.34 -5.33
N SER A 272 23.23 1.15 -4.87
CA SER A 272 24.65 0.77 -4.68
C SER A 272 25.36 0.57 -6.02
N THR A 273 24.62 0.12 -7.02
CA THR A 273 25.00 0.03 -8.43
C THR A 273 23.95 0.72 -9.29
N PRO A 274 24.30 1.18 -10.51
CA PRO A 274 23.31 1.77 -11.40
C PRO A 274 22.10 0.84 -11.60
N LEU A 275 20.89 1.35 -11.33
CA LEU A 275 19.65 0.59 -11.48
C LEU A 275 18.99 0.93 -12.83
N ILE A 276 18.56 -0.07 -13.58
CA ILE A 276 17.73 0.13 -14.78
C ILE A 276 16.25 0.09 -14.38
N SER A 277 15.49 1.07 -14.86
CA SER A 277 14.03 1.07 -14.81
C SER A 277 13.46 1.17 -16.22
N ILE A 278 12.38 0.43 -16.50
CA ILE A 278 11.64 0.45 -17.75
C ILE A 278 10.27 1.07 -17.47
N ASN A 279 9.98 2.21 -18.10
CA ASN A 279 8.75 2.97 -17.83
C ASN A 279 8.54 3.22 -16.31
N GLY A 280 9.63 3.48 -15.58
CA GLY A 280 9.63 3.71 -14.13
C GLY A 280 9.64 2.50 -13.24
N LEU A 281 9.40 1.30 -13.78
CA LEU A 281 9.42 0.08 -12.99
C LEU A 281 10.85 -0.48 -12.96
N PRO A 282 11.39 -0.87 -11.80
CA PRO A 282 12.69 -1.52 -11.71
C PRO A 282 12.76 -2.76 -12.61
N ALA A 283 13.83 -2.89 -13.39
CA ALA A 283 14.08 -4.11 -14.13
C ALA A 283 14.50 -5.22 -13.14
N SER A 284 13.68 -6.25 -13.01
CA SER A 284 13.93 -7.39 -12.10
C SER A 284 14.82 -8.48 -12.73
N ASP A 285 14.96 -8.48 -14.06
CA ASP A 285 15.78 -9.46 -14.77
C ASP A 285 17.28 -9.27 -14.42
N PRO A 286 17.97 -10.28 -13.88
CA PRO A 286 19.40 -10.23 -13.62
C PRO A 286 20.25 -9.87 -14.86
N ALA A 287 19.77 -10.19 -16.07
CA ALA A 287 20.42 -9.84 -17.32
C ALA A 287 20.40 -8.33 -17.62
N MET A 288 19.63 -7.53 -16.86
CA MET A 288 19.52 -6.07 -16.96
C MET A 288 20.44 -5.33 -15.98
N LYS A 289 21.41 -6.00 -15.35
CA LYS A 289 22.34 -5.35 -14.44
C LYS A 289 23.23 -4.34 -15.18
N ALA A 290 23.13 -3.06 -14.81
CA ALA A 290 24.01 -2.01 -15.33
C ALA A 290 25.33 -1.91 -14.55
N LEU A 291 26.35 -1.34 -15.19
CA LEU A 291 27.69 -1.17 -14.63
C LEU A 291 28.11 0.31 -14.69
N MET A 292 28.90 0.74 -13.72
CA MET A 292 29.64 2.00 -13.79
C MET A 292 31.07 1.69 -14.26
N ILE A 293 31.45 2.20 -15.43
CA ILE A 293 32.79 2.02 -16.02
C ILE A 293 33.28 3.41 -16.42
N ASP A 294 34.42 3.85 -15.89
CA ASP A 294 35.03 5.16 -16.15
C ASP A 294 34.07 6.35 -15.98
N GLY A 295 33.26 6.30 -14.91
CA GLY A 295 32.26 7.33 -14.62
C GLY A 295 31.05 7.35 -15.55
N ARG A 296 30.89 6.33 -16.41
CA ARG A 296 29.75 6.19 -17.33
C ARG A 296 28.93 4.96 -17.01
N VAL A 297 27.61 5.12 -17.06
CA VAL A 297 26.68 4.00 -16.95
C VAL A 297 26.67 3.22 -18.25
N HIS A 298 26.93 1.93 -18.14
CA HIS A 298 26.87 0.98 -19.22
C HIS A 298 25.77 -0.05 -18.97
N VAL A 299 25.09 -0.44 -20.04
CA VAL A 299 23.93 -1.33 -20.01
C VAL A 299 24.13 -2.52 -20.94
N PRO A 300 23.56 -3.69 -20.61
CA PRO A 300 23.68 -4.91 -21.40
C PRO A 300 22.87 -4.79 -22.68
N ILE A 301 23.55 -4.60 -23.82
CA ILE A 301 22.91 -4.17 -25.06
C ILE A 301 21.87 -5.17 -25.58
N ARG A 302 22.13 -6.47 -25.44
CA ARG A 302 21.23 -7.53 -25.91
C ARG A 302 19.94 -7.57 -25.09
N ALA A 303 20.03 -7.39 -23.77
CA ALA A 303 18.87 -7.38 -22.91
C ALA A 303 17.96 -6.18 -23.25
N ILE A 304 18.54 -4.98 -23.44
CA ILE A 304 17.77 -3.81 -23.87
C ILE A 304 17.15 -4.02 -25.26
N ALA A 305 17.89 -4.59 -26.21
CA ALA A 305 17.37 -4.83 -27.55
C ALA A 305 16.17 -5.78 -27.56
N ALA A 306 16.16 -6.79 -26.68
CA ALA A 306 15.04 -7.72 -26.51
C ALA A 306 13.74 -7.00 -26.13
N LEU A 307 13.81 -5.92 -25.33
CA LEU A 307 12.64 -5.11 -24.97
C LEU A 307 12.00 -4.42 -26.20
N THR A 308 12.83 -4.07 -27.18
CA THR A 308 12.37 -3.42 -28.42
C THR A 308 12.15 -4.40 -29.58
N LYS A 309 12.35 -5.70 -29.35
CA LYS A 309 12.32 -6.75 -30.37
C LYS A 309 13.27 -6.49 -31.55
N GLN A 310 14.32 -5.68 -31.33
CA GLN A 310 15.32 -5.40 -32.36
C GLN A 310 16.47 -6.43 -32.29
N PRO A 311 16.89 -7.01 -33.42
CA PRO A 311 17.94 -8.01 -33.42
C PRO A 311 19.30 -7.37 -33.15
N VAL A 312 20.07 -8.00 -32.26
CA VAL A 312 21.49 -7.72 -32.02
C VAL A 312 22.28 -8.98 -32.28
N VAL A 313 23.18 -8.94 -33.25
CA VAL A 313 24.00 -10.08 -33.66
C VAL A 313 25.40 -9.91 -33.10
N TRP A 314 25.95 -10.96 -32.50
CA TRP A 314 27.37 -11.05 -32.18
C TRP A 314 28.10 -11.72 -33.35
N ASP A 315 29.05 -11.02 -33.95
CA ASP A 315 29.97 -11.60 -34.93
C ASP A 315 31.30 -11.94 -34.26
N ALA A 316 31.48 -13.23 -33.99
CA ALA A 316 32.68 -13.75 -33.34
C ALA A 316 33.95 -13.58 -34.17
N ALA A 317 33.86 -13.61 -35.51
CA ALA A 317 35.02 -13.52 -36.39
C ALA A 317 35.67 -12.13 -36.31
N THR A 318 34.85 -11.09 -36.16
CA THR A 318 35.31 -9.69 -36.12
C THR A 318 35.23 -9.06 -34.73
N LYS A 319 34.79 -9.83 -33.72
CA LYS A 319 34.46 -9.38 -32.35
C LYS A 319 33.56 -8.15 -32.33
N SER A 320 32.48 -8.19 -33.11
CA SER A 320 31.60 -7.04 -33.32
C SER A 320 30.18 -7.31 -32.84
N VAL A 321 29.57 -6.28 -32.23
CA VAL A 321 28.12 -6.21 -32.02
C VAL A 321 27.49 -5.50 -33.21
N LEU A 322 26.52 -6.14 -33.85
CA LEU A 322 25.86 -5.67 -35.06
C LEU A 322 24.40 -5.35 -34.77
N ILE A 323 24.01 -4.09 -35.05
CA ILE A 323 22.63 -3.61 -34.96
C ILE A 323 22.23 -3.14 -36.35
N ARG A 324 21.20 -3.80 -36.92
CA ARG A 324 20.75 -3.56 -38.31
C ARG A 324 21.90 -3.57 -39.34
N THR A 325 22.99 -4.26 -39.02
CA THR A 325 24.21 -4.35 -39.82
C THR A 325 24.41 -5.78 -40.28
N LYS A 326 24.65 -5.98 -41.57
CA LYS A 326 24.97 -7.29 -42.12
C LYS A 326 26.44 -7.64 -41.83
N PRO A 327 26.79 -8.89 -41.48
CA PRO A 327 28.18 -9.28 -41.20
C PRO A 327 29.16 -8.93 -42.32
N GLN A 328 28.72 -8.96 -43.59
CA GLN A 328 29.56 -8.66 -44.75
C GLN A 328 29.99 -7.18 -44.84
N ALA A 329 29.30 -6.27 -44.13
CA ALA A 329 29.66 -4.86 -44.09
C ALA A 329 30.82 -4.57 -43.12
N VAL A 330 31.20 -5.55 -42.30
CA VAL A 330 32.22 -5.39 -41.26
C VAL A 330 33.58 -5.77 -41.82
N GLU A 331 34.51 -4.82 -41.81
CA GLU A 331 35.88 -5.11 -42.22
C GLU A 331 36.51 -6.16 -41.28
N PRO A 332 37.01 -7.29 -41.82
CA PRO A 332 37.76 -8.26 -41.05
C PRO A 332 39.06 -7.61 -40.61
N ARG A 333 39.12 -7.26 -39.32
CA ARG A 333 40.33 -6.76 -38.67
C ARG A 333 40.48 -7.49 -37.35
N HIS A 334 41.70 -7.92 -37.07
CA HIS A 334 42.10 -8.42 -35.75
C HIS A 334 42.11 -7.24 -34.77
N ALA A 335 40.93 -6.86 -34.29
CA ALA A 335 40.81 -5.93 -33.18
C ALA A 335 40.87 -6.74 -31.88
N ASP A 336 41.79 -6.38 -31.00
CA ASP A 336 41.80 -6.89 -29.63
C ASP A 336 40.61 -6.37 -28.82
N GLN A 337 39.91 -5.37 -29.36
CA GLN A 337 38.79 -4.68 -28.75
C GLN A 337 37.46 -4.99 -29.42
N VAL A 338 36.39 -5.01 -28.63
CA VAL A 338 35.03 -5.18 -29.13
C VAL A 338 34.58 -3.92 -29.87
N ARG A 339 33.91 -4.11 -31.01
CA ARG A 339 33.39 -3.01 -31.84
C ARG A 339 31.86 -3.03 -31.89
N LEU A 340 31.27 -1.86 -32.13
CA LEU A 340 29.83 -1.71 -32.30
C LEU A 340 29.56 -1.14 -33.69
N TRP A 341 28.65 -1.78 -34.43
CA TRP A 341 28.16 -1.31 -35.72
C TRP A 341 26.66 -1.06 -35.66
N ILE A 342 26.24 0.10 -36.16
CA ILE A 342 24.85 0.55 -36.21
C ILE A 342 24.58 0.96 -37.64
N ASP A 343 23.56 0.37 -38.27
CA ASP A 343 23.12 0.72 -39.63
C ASP A 343 24.22 0.65 -40.72
N GLY A 344 25.17 -0.28 -40.56
CA GLY A 344 26.28 -0.46 -41.51
C GLY A 344 27.51 0.39 -41.22
N GLU A 345 27.46 1.27 -40.22
CA GLU A 345 28.56 2.15 -39.87
C GLU A 345 29.19 1.78 -38.52
N LEU A 346 30.51 1.98 -38.40
CA LEU A 346 31.23 1.79 -37.15
C LEU A 346 30.85 2.91 -36.19
N ALA A 347 30.34 2.54 -35.01
CA ALA A 347 29.96 3.52 -33.99
C ALA A 347 31.20 4.27 -33.46
N GLY A 348 31.07 5.58 -33.26
CA GLY A 348 32.15 6.41 -32.73
C GLY A 348 32.54 6.08 -31.29
N ALA A 349 33.69 6.59 -30.84
CA ALA A 349 34.28 6.30 -29.52
C ALA A 349 33.37 6.59 -28.31
N ALA A 350 32.36 7.46 -28.47
CA ALA A 350 31.37 7.72 -27.42
C ALA A 350 30.46 6.52 -27.10
N TYR A 351 30.41 5.52 -27.99
CA TYR A 351 29.54 4.33 -27.94
C TYR A 351 30.32 3.03 -27.80
N GLU A 352 31.60 3.13 -27.46
CA GLU A 352 32.53 2.01 -27.40
C GLU A 352 32.02 0.89 -26.47
N PRO A 353 31.83 -0.33 -26.98
CA PRO A 353 31.35 -1.44 -26.18
C PRO A 353 32.45 -2.04 -25.31
N VAL A 354 32.06 -2.57 -24.16
CA VAL A 354 32.94 -3.31 -23.25
C VAL A 354 32.39 -4.73 -23.08
N LEU A 355 33.24 -5.73 -23.25
CA LEU A 355 32.88 -7.13 -22.95
C LEU A 355 33.31 -7.46 -21.53
N ARG A 356 32.35 -7.83 -20.68
CA ARG A 356 32.61 -8.25 -19.30
C ARG A 356 31.74 -9.46 -18.97
N ASP A 357 32.36 -10.50 -18.44
CA ASP A 357 31.66 -11.75 -18.05
C ASP A 357 30.78 -12.31 -19.19
N ASN A 358 31.30 -12.25 -20.43
CA ASN A 358 30.61 -12.67 -21.65
C ASN A 358 29.32 -11.87 -22.00
N VAL A 359 29.14 -10.70 -21.39
CA VAL A 359 28.07 -9.74 -21.68
C VAL A 359 28.67 -8.49 -22.31
N THR A 360 28.13 -8.06 -23.45
CA THR A 360 28.53 -6.80 -24.07
C THR A 360 27.72 -5.65 -23.50
N TYR A 361 28.43 -4.72 -22.89
CA TYR A 361 27.93 -3.50 -22.30
C TYR A 361 28.19 -2.32 -23.21
N VAL A 362 27.25 -1.39 -23.30
CA VAL A 362 27.42 -0.13 -24.04
C VAL A 362 27.03 1.05 -23.16
N PRO A 363 27.62 2.24 -23.35
CA PRO A 363 27.15 3.46 -22.70
C PRO A 363 25.65 3.66 -22.92
N ILE A 364 24.92 4.14 -21.91
CA ILE A 364 23.45 4.33 -22.01
C ILE A 364 23.02 5.21 -23.20
N ARG A 365 23.86 6.15 -23.63
CA ARG A 365 23.60 7.02 -24.79
C ARG A 365 23.55 6.25 -26.11
N THR A 366 24.19 5.09 -26.17
CA THR A 366 24.12 4.18 -27.32
C THR A 366 22.68 3.74 -27.58
N LEU A 367 21.84 3.62 -26.55
CA LEU A 367 20.46 3.18 -26.72
C LEU A 367 19.60 4.14 -27.55
N THR A 368 19.79 5.45 -27.38
CA THR A 368 19.11 6.45 -28.18
C THR A 368 19.56 6.38 -29.63
N ALA A 369 20.87 6.30 -29.89
CA ALA A 369 21.42 6.20 -31.25
C ALA A 369 21.02 4.88 -31.93
N ALA A 370 21.07 3.76 -31.21
CA ALA A 370 20.84 2.43 -31.75
C ALA A 370 19.36 2.09 -31.89
N PHE A 371 18.52 2.45 -30.93
CA PHE A 371 17.14 1.95 -30.82
C PHE A 371 16.09 3.06 -30.82
N ASN A 372 16.49 4.33 -30.89
CA ASN A 372 15.61 5.49 -30.77
C ASN A 372 14.80 5.48 -29.46
N LEU A 373 15.43 5.04 -28.37
CA LEU A 373 14.84 5.03 -27.03
C LEU A 373 15.10 6.36 -26.30
N GLU A 374 14.09 6.86 -25.60
CA GLU A 374 14.27 7.93 -24.63
C GLU A 374 14.90 7.35 -23.36
N VAL A 375 16.04 7.93 -22.97
CA VAL A 375 16.83 7.48 -21.83
C VAL A 375 17.18 8.66 -20.96
N LYS A 376 16.88 8.54 -19.67
CA LYS A 376 17.20 9.57 -18.67
C LYS A 376 17.99 8.98 -17.52
N TRP A 377 19.16 9.57 -17.25
CA TRP A 377 19.99 9.24 -16.10
C TRP A 377 19.73 10.22 -14.96
N TRP A 378 19.61 9.68 -13.75
CA TRP A 378 19.41 10.43 -12.52
C TRP A 378 20.58 10.12 -11.57
N PRO A 379 21.56 11.03 -11.47
CA PRO A 379 22.78 10.78 -10.70
C PRO A 379 22.50 10.65 -9.21
N GLU A 380 21.51 11.36 -8.67
CA GLU A 380 21.16 11.36 -7.25
C GLU A 380 20.72 9.99 -6.79
N SER A 381 19.74 9.38 -7.48
CA SER A 381 19.23 8.03 -7.19
C SER A 381 20.09 6.91 -7.77
N ARG A 382 21.07 7.26 -8.63
CA ARG A 382 21.90 6.35 -9.43
C ARG A 382 21.04 5.42 -10.29
N SER A 383 20.01 5.96 -10.94
CA SER A 383 19.09 5.18 -11.78
C SER A 383 19.02 5.69 -13.22
N VAL A 384 18.80 4.77 -14.15
CA VAL A 384 18.46 5.07 -15.53
C VAL A 384 17.02 4.66 -15.81
N ASN A 385 16.22 5.56 -16.37
CA ASN A 385 14.90 5.21 -16.91
C ASN A 385 14.99 5.09 -18.42
N ILE A 386 14.43 4.02 -18.95
CA ILE A 386 14.27 3.77 -20.38
C ILE A 386 12.77 3.78 -20.67
N VAL A 387 12.33 4.68 -21.53
CA VAL A 387 10.92 4.76 -21.94
C VAL A 387 10.74 3.97 -23.23
N ILE A 388 9.76 3.07 -23.22
CA ILE A 388 9.40 2.26 -24.38
C ILE A 388 7.96 2.55 -24.75
N HIS A 389 7.76 3.10 -25.95
CA HIS A 389 6.43 3.39 -26.48
C HIS A 389 5.82 2.16 -27.14
N GLY A 390 4.58 1.81 -26.77
CA GLY A 390 3.81 0.73 -27.41
C GLY A 390 4.20 -0.70 -27.02
N ALA A 391 4.84 -0.88 -25.87
CA ALA A 391 5.10 -2.19 -25.26
C ALA A 391 3.90 -2.71 -24.47
#